data_AF-A0A816MQX1-F1
#
_entry.id   AF-A0A816MQX1-F1
#
_cell.length_a   1.000
_cell.length_b   1.000
_cell.length_c   1.000
_cell.angle_alpha   90.00
_cell.angle_beta   90.00
_cell.angle_gamma   90.00
#
_symmetry.space_group_name_H-M   'P 1'
#
loop_
_entity.id
_entity.type
_entity.pdbx_description
1 polymer ?
#
loop_
_entity_poly.entity_id
_entity_poly.type
_entity_poly.pdbx_seq_one_letter_code
_entity_poly.pdbx_strand_id
1 'polypeptide(L)'
;MSFMIDYILSSTRKVENHLPLQVIDFNRTQKQGRSIQQCSDCMKSFDRPSLLARHMRVHTGEKPYVCDTCFKAFSTSSSLNTHRRIHSGEKPHVCETCEKSFTASSNLYYHRMTHNKDKPHQCSQCKKSFSTPGDLRCHMHTHNGTWPFRCTYCNHGFSKQANFKRHLILHEKEKENAILS
;
A
#
# COMPACT_ATOMS: atom_id res chain seq x y z
N MET A 1 -42.14 -69.73 -32.94
CA MET A 1 -40.94 -70.18 -33.66
C MET A 1 -40.63 -69.15 -34.74
N SER A 2 -39.71 -68.23 -34.46
CA SER A 2 -38.95 -67.40 -35.41
C SER A 2 -38.04 -66.54 -34.54
N PHE A 3 -36.73 -66.85 -34.45
CA PHE A 3 -35.64 -66.20 -35.21
C PHE A 3 -35.64 -64.69 -34.97
N MET A 4 -34.58 -63.99 -34.61
CA MET A 4 -33.13 -64.21 -34.42
C MET A 4 -32.62 -62.77 -34.37
N ILE A 5 -31.72 -62.38 -33.46
CA ILE A 5 -30.58 -61.45 -33.68
C ILE A 5 -29.65 -61.73 -32.47
N ASP A 6 -28.67 -62.63 -32.61
CA ASP A 6 -27.24 -62.34 -32.90
C ASP A 6 -26.51 -61.71 -31.68
N TYR A 7 -25.27 -62.03 -31.30
CA TYR A 7 -24.21 -62.82 -31.90
C TYR A 7 -23.02 -62.89 -30.90
N ILE A 8 -22.63 -64.12 -30.56
CA ILE A 8 -21.25 -64.68 -30.55
C ILE A 8 -20.09 -64.00 -29.78
N LEU A 9 -19.68 -64.75 -28.74
CA LEU A 9 -18.35 -65.25 -28.34
C LEU A 9 -17.15 -64.37 -27.92
N SER A 10 -16.56 -64.90 -26.84
CA SER A 10 -15.13 -65.00 -26.47
C SER A 10 -14.61 -63.87 -25.56
N SER A 11 -14.45 -64.18 -24.28
CA SER A 11 -13.25 -64.79 -23.68
C SER A 11 -12.09 -63.81 -23.61
N THR A 12 -11.81 -63.28 -22.42
CA THR A 12 -10.56 -63.56 -21.67
C THR A 12 -10.43 -62.69 -20.40
N ARG A 13 -10.39 -63.40 -19.26
CA ARG A 13 -9.53 -63.26 -18.06
C ARG A 13 -9.29 -61.90 -17.34
N LYS A 14 -9.34 -62.06 -16.00
CA LYS A 14 -8.90 -61.22 -14.85
C LYS A 14 -9.96 -60.19 -14.41
N VAL A 15 -10.81 -60.48 -13.41
CA VAL A 15 -10.54 -60.65 -11.97
C VAL A 15 -9.52 -59.57 -11.55
N GLU A 16 -9.90 -58.51 -10.84
CA GLU A 16 -10.24 -58.56 -9.42
C GLU A 16 -11.14 -57.36 -9.00
N ASN A 17 -12.27 -57.67 -8.37
CA ASN A 17 -12.85 -57.02 -7.19
C ASN A 17 -12.87 -55.49 -7.11
N HIS A 18 -13.89 -54.86 -7.71
CA HIS A 18 -14.37 -53.56 -7.25
C HIS A 18 -15.50 -53.77 -6.21
N LEU A 19 -15.22 -53.39 -4.96
CA LEU A 19 -16.22 -53.14 -3.91
C LEU A 19 -15.93 -51.76 -3.29
N PRO A 20 -16.94 -51.12 -2.70
CA PRO A 20 -17.67 -50.00 -3.24
C PRO A 20 -17.04 -48.65 -2.88
N LEU A 21 -17.40 -47.61 -3.66
CA LEU A 21 -17.12 -46.22 -3.34
C LEU A 21 -17.69 -45.85 -1.96
N GLN A 22 -16.82 -45.84 -0.93
CA GLN A 22 -17.10 -45.12 0.30
C GLN A 22 -16.58 -43.70 0.14
N VAL A 23 -17.54 -42.77 0.05
CA VAL A 23 -17.32 -41.33 0.18
C VAL A 23 -16.66 -41.10 1.53
N ILE A 24 -15.39 -40.69 1.54
CA ILE A 24 -14.69 -40.23 2.74
C ILE A 24 -14.48 -38.73 2.66
N ASP A 25 -14.96 -38.08 3.70
CA ASP A 25 -15.21 -36.65 3.82
C ASP A 25 -14.02 -35.76 3.50
N PHE A 26 -14.30 -34.77 2.65
CA PHE A 26 -13.45 -33.62 2.38
C PHE A 26 -13.45 -32.67 3.58
N ASN A 27 -12.85 -33.07 4.70
CA ASN A 27 -12.66 -32.19 5.86
C ASN A 27 -11.44 -32.63 6.69
N ARG A 28 -10.25 -32.19 6.28
CA ARG A 28 -9.13 -32.01 7.20
C ARG A 28 -8.39 -30.74 6.85
N THR A 29 -8.93 -29.62 7.34
CA THR A 29 -8.21 -28.36 7.44
C THR A 29 -7.00 -28.56 8.36
N GLN A 30 -5.83 -28.80 7.76
CA GLN A 30 -4.58 -28.65 8.47
C GLN A 30 -4.38 -27.15 8.75
N LYS A 31 -4.86 -26.68 9.91
CA LYS A 31 -4.36 -25.44 10.52
C LYS A 31 -2.90 -25.69 10.90
N GLN A 32 -1.98 -25.45 9.96
CA GLN A 32 -0.58 -25.26 10.31
C GLN A 32 -0.50 -24.05 11.24
N GLY A 33 0.17 -24.23 12.38
CA GLY A 33 0.44 -23.15 13.32
C GLY A 33 1.04 -21.95 12.58
N ARG A 34 0.45 -20.77 12.80
CA ARG A 34 0.87 -19.53 12.14
C ARG A 34 2.21 -19.12 12.75
N SER A 35 3.33 -19.56 12.16
CA SER A 35 4.65 -19.10 12.59
C SER A 35 4.80 -17.64 12.22
N ILE A 36 4.97 -16.81 13.25
CA ILE A 36 5.25 -15.38 13.08
C ILE A 36 6.74 -15.26 12.75
N GLN A 37 7.05 -14.69 11.59
CA GLN A 37 8.42 -14.43 11.17
C GLN A 37 8.77 -12.97 11.44
N GLN A 38 9.96 -12.74 11.99
CA GLN A 38 10.41 -11.43 12.38
C GLN A 38 11.48 -10.90 11.41
N CYS A 39 11.40 -9.62 11.07
CA CYS A 39 12.44 -8.92 10.32
C CYS A 39 13.66 -8.68 11.20
N SER A 40 14.84 -9.09 10.75
CA SER A 40 16.12 -8.89 11.45
C SER A 40 16.49 -7.42 11.63
N ASP A 41 16.07 -6.56 10.70
CA ASP A 41 16.58 -5.19 10.61
C ASP A 41 15.73 -4.19 11.44
N CYS A 42 14.46 -4.52 11.70
CA CYS A 42 13.55 -3.65 12.44
C CYS A 42 12.60 -4.37 13.41
N MET A 43 12.81 -5.67 13.64
CA MET A 43 12.07 -6.47 14.60
C MET A 43 10.55 -6.53 14.37
N LYS A 44 10.07 -6.14 13.18
CA LYS A 44 8.65 -6.25 12.81
C LYS A 44 8.26 -7.69 12.51
N SER A 45 7.07 -8.06 12.98
CA SER A 45 6.52 -9.40 12.89
C SER A 45 5.52 -9.54 11.74
N PHE A 46 5.62 -10.64 11.00
CA PHE A 46 4.78 -10.96 9.84
C PHE A 46 4.20 -12.36 9.99
N ASP A 47 2.92 -12.50 9.66
CA ASP A 47 2.19 -13.77 9.78
C ASP A 47 2.35 -14.68 8.54
N ARG A 48 3.08 -14.21 7.52
CA ARG A 48 3.31 -14.90 6.25
C ARG A 48 4.71 -14.56 5.70
N PRO A 49 5.45 -15.55 5.18
CA PRO A 49 6.76 -15.31 4.58
C PRO A 49 6.75 -14.32 3.41
N SER A 50 5.70 -14.35 2.58
CA SER A 50 5.54 -13.42 1.45
C SER A 50 5.42 -11.96 1.90
N LEU A 51 4.86 -11.70 3.09
CA LEU A 51 4.77 -10.36 3.64
C LEU A 51 6.13 -9.89 4.19
N LEU A 52 6.88 -10.78 4.84
CA LEU A 52 8.24 -10.49 5.28
C LEU A 52 9.15 -10.20 4.07
N ALA A 53 9.15 -11.06 3.05
CA ALA A 53 9.92 -10.85 1.82
C ALA A 53 9.59 -9.51 1.15
N ARG A 54 8.30 -9.17 1.04
CA ARG A 54 7.87 -7.86 0.53
C ARG A 54 8.33 -6.71 1.44
N HIS A 55 8.33 -6.90 2.76
CA HIS A 55 8.79 -5.90 3.71
C HIS A 55 10.31 -5.65 3.61
N MET A 56 11.12 -6.69 3.36
CA MET A 56 12.57 -6.53 3.19
C MET A 56 12.95 -5.53 2.09
N ARG A 57 12.08 -5.33 1.09
CA ARG A 57 12.24 -4.27 0.07
C ARG A 57 12.35 -2.86 0.63
N VAL A 58 11.85 -2.61 1.85
CA VAL A 58 12.02 -1.33 2.56
C VAL A 58 13.48 -1.13 2.99
N HIS A 59 14.19 -2.21 3.33
CA HIS A 59 15.58 -2.18 3.75
C HIS A 59 16.53 -2.21 2.54
N THR A 60 16.24 -3.06 1.54
CA THR A 60 17.08 -3.18 0.34
C THR A 60 16.85 -2.06 -0.68
N GLY A 61 15.72 -1.36 -0.59
CA GLY A 61 15.32 -0.36 -1.59
C GLY A 61 14.82 -0.95 -2.92
N GLU A 62 14.65 -2.27 -3.00
CA GLU A 62 14.20 -2.97 -4.21
C GLU A 62 12.81 -2.47 -4.66
N LYS A 63 12.71 -2.11 -5.94
CA LYS A 63 11.49 -1.58 -6.56
C LYS A 63 11.22 -2.28 -7.89
N PRO A 64 10.73 -3.53 -7.86
CA PRO A 64 10.63 -4.35 -9.07
C PRO A 64 9.51 -3.92 -10.02
N TYR A 65 8.60 -3.02 -9.60
CA TYR A 65 7.46 -2.59 -10.41
C TYR A 65 7.73 -1.21 -10.99
N VAL A 66 8.01 -1.14 -12.29
CA VAL A 66 8.34 0.10 -12.99
C VAL A 66 7.12 0.60 -13.77
N CYS A 67 6.90 1.91 -13.77
CA CYS A 67 5.90 2.54 -14.61
C CYS A 67 6.43 2.74 -16.03
N ASP A 68 5.74 2.19 -17.03
CA ASP A 68 6.18 2.28 -18.43
C ASP A 68 6.07 3.70 -19.02
N THR A 69 5.30 4.59 -18.39
CA THR A 69 5.09 5.97 -18.87
C THR A 69 6.13 6.95 -18.36
N CYS A 70 6.56 6.84 -17.10
CA CYS A 70 7.52 7.79 -16.50
C CYS A 70 8.74 7.11 -15.86
N PHE A 71 8.89 5.81 -16.03
CA PHE A 71 9.97 4.97 -15.50
C PHE A 71 10.14 5.01 -13.98
N LYS A 72 9.14 5.52 -13.26
CA LYS A 72 9.16 5.54 -11.80
C LYS A 72 8.94 4.13 -11.25
N ALA A 73 9.82 3.71 -10.34
CA ALA A 73 9.82 2.38 -9.75
C ALA A 73 9.11 2.33 -8.38
N PHE A 74 8.45 1.21 -8.09
CA PHE A 74 7.64 0.95 -6.90
C PHE A 74 7.96 -0.43 -6.30
N SER A 75 7.83 -0.55 -4.98
CA SER A 75 8.09 -1.80 -4.24
C SER A 75 6.93 -2.81 -4.31
N THR A 76 5.73 -2.35 -4.69
CA THR A 76 4.53 -3.20 -4.83
C THR A 76 3.75 -2.90 -6.13
N SER A 77 3.11 -3.94 -6.68
CA SER A 77 2.24 -3.80 -7.86
C SER A 77 1.04 -2.90 -7.58
N SER A 78 0.45 -2.98 -6.39
CA SER A 78 -0.66 -2.12 -5.96
C SER A 78 -0.26 -0.63 -6.01
N SER A 79 0.92 -0.27 -5.49
CA SER A 79 1.41 1.11 -5.56
C SER A 79 1.67 1.58 -6.99
N LEU A 80 2.16 0.70 -7.88
CA LEU A 80 2.30 1.02 -9.29
C LEU A 80 0.93 1.25 -9.94
N ASN A 81 -0.06 0.39 -9.67
CA ASN A 81 -1.40 0.51 -10.25
C ASN A 81 -2.06 1.83 -9.82
N THR A 82 -2.02 2.17 -8.54
CA THR A 82 -2.52 3.47 -8.06
C THR A 82 -1.75 4.64 -8.67
N HIS A 83 -0.45 4.51 -8.91
CA HIS A 83 0.34 5.54 -9.58
C HIS A 83 -0.05 5.73 -11.04
N ARG A 84 -0.34 4.66 -11.80
CA ARG A 84 -0.77 4.74 -13.21
C ARG A 84 -2.01 5.60 -13.39
N ARG A 85 -2.87 5.70 -12.37
CA ARG A 85 -4.04 6.59 -12.35
C ARG A 85 -3.69 8.08 -12.48
N ILE A 86 -2.46 8.47 -12.16
CA ILE A 86 -1.97 9.85 -12.37
C ILE A 86 -1.83 10.14 -13.87
N HIS A 87 -1.45 9.14 -14.67
CA HIS A 87 -1.32 9.28 -16.12
C HIS A 87 -2.67 9.20 -16.83
N SER A 88 -3.57 8.31 -16.39
CA SER A 88 -4.90 8.19 -17.00
C SER A 88 -5.90 9.23 -16.51
N GLY A 89 -5.64 9.88 -15.37
CA GLY A 89 -6.61 10.76 -14.70
C GLY A 89 -7.73 10.03 -13.96
N GLU A 90 -7.73 8.70 -13.93
CA GLU A 90 -8.77 7.89 -13.29
C GLU A 90 -8.84 8.16 -11.77
N LYS A 91 -10.03 8.52 -11.28
CA LYS A 91 -10.27 8.80 -9.85
C LYS A 91 -11.50 8.03 -9.37
N PRO A 92 -11.38 6.73 -9.10
CA PRO A 92 -12.53 5.86 -8.86
C PRO A 92 -13.19 6.09 -7.49
N HIS A 93 -12.55 6.83 -6.59
CA HIS A 93 -13.04 7.02 -5.22
C HIS A 93 -13.67 8.41 -5.07
N VAL A 94 -15.00 8.48 -5.12
CA VAL A 94 -15.74 9.75 -5.07
C VAL A 94 -16.22 10.06 -3.66
N CYS A 95 -16.13 11.33 -3.27
CA CYS A 95 -16.75 11.83 -2.05
C CYS A 95 -18.23 12.17 -2.32
N GLU A 96 -19.15 11.46 -1.68
CA GLU A 96 -20.59 11.69 -1.82
C GLU A 96 -21.04 13.07 -1.31
N THR A 97 -20.28 13.70 -0.41
CA THR A 97 -20.64 15.01 0.17
C THR A 97 -20.29 16.20 -0.73
N CYS A 98 -19.23 16.10 -1.54
CA CYS A 98 -18.74 17.25 -2.34
C CYS A 98 -18.26 16.87 -3.74
N GLU A 99 -18.55 15.65 -4.18
CA GLU A 99 -18.26 15.07 -5.49
C GLU A 99 -16.77 15.04 -5.89
N LYS A 100 -15.87 15.40 -4.98
CA LYS A 100 -14.43 15.32 -5.22
C LYS A 100 -13.99 13.86 -5.34
N SER A 101 -13.26 13.57 -6.41
CA SER A 101 -12.76 12.22 -6.72
C SER A 101 -11.26 12.07 -6.42
N PHE A 102 -10.88 10.87 -5.97
CA PHE A 102 -9.54 10.52 -5.53
C PHE A 102 -9.02 9.26 -6.23
N THR A 103 -7.69 9.21 -6.42
CA THR A 103 -7.00 8.06 -7.04
C THR A 103 -6.86 6.85 -6.11
N ALA A 104 -7.01 7.04 -4.80
CA ALA A 104 -6.89 6.00 -3.77
C ALA A 104 -7.97 6.15 -2.69
N SER A 105 -8.45 5.03 -2.15
CA SER A 105 -9.48 5.00 -1.12
C SER A 105 -9.03 5.65 0.20
N SER A 106 -7.76 5.49 0.58
CA SER A 106 -7.19 6.13 1.76
C SER A 106 -7.22 7.66 1.67
N ASN A 107 -6.99 8.22 0.47
CA ASN A 107 -7.08 9.66 0.26
C ASN A 107 -8.52 10.16 0.41
N LEU A 108 -9.50 9.40 -0.10
CA LEU A 108 -10.92 9.69 0.12
C LEU A 108 -11.27 9.62 1.62
N TYR A 109 -10.79 8.59 2.33
CA TYR A 109 -11.01 8.44 3.78
C TYR A 109 -10.53 9.69 4.55
N TYR A 110 -9.28 10.12 4.34
CA TYR A 110 -8.76 11.31 5.01
C TYR A 110 -9.43 12.60 4.54
N HIS A 111 -9.87 12.68 3.29
CA HIS A 111 -10.65 13.80 2.81
C HIS A 111 -12.01 13.90 3.52
N ARG A 112 -12.71 12.77 3.74
CA ARG A 112 -14.00 12.76 4.45
C ARG A 112 -13.89 13.37 5.85
N MET A 113 -12.74 13.22 6.50
CA MET A 113 -12.45 13.83 7.81
C MET A 113 -12.44 15.37 7.80
N THR A 114 -12.34 16.00 6.61
CA THR A 114 -12.43 17.45 6.48
C THR A 114 -13.86 17.98 6.59
N HIS A 115 -14.87 17.14 6.34
CA HIS A 115 -16.29 17.52 6.42
C HIS A 115 -16.81 17.50 7.86
N ASN A 116 -16.45 16.47 8.63
CA ASN A 116 -16.95 16.26 10.00
C ASN A 116 -16.00 16.81 11.09
N LYS A 117 -14.85 17.40 10.70
CA LYS A 117 -13.77 17.85 11.60
C LYS A 117 -13.21 16.74 12.50
N ASP A 118 -13.43 15.48 12.17
CA ASP A 118 -12.83 14.36 12.88
C ASP A 118 -11.31 14.34 12.62
N LYS A 119 -10.53 14.14 13.68
CA LYS A 119 -9.07 14.19 13.65
C LYS A 119 -8.53 13.08 14.56
N PRO A 120 -8.41 11.84 14.04
CA PRO A 120 -8.11 10.69 14.88
C PRO A 120 -6.67 10.69 15.40
N HIS A 121 -5.78 11.50 14.82
CA HIS A 121 -4.36 11.51 15.17
C HIS A 121 -4.04 12.64 16.14
N GLN A 122 -4.11 12.36 17.44
CA GLN A 122 -3.82 13.32 18.49
C GLN A 122 -2.33 13.36 18.86
N CYS A 123 -1.79 14.56 19.04
CA CYS A 123 -0.47 14.78 19.61
C CYS A 123 -0.47 14.42 21.11
N SER A 124 0.46 13.56 21.52
CA SER A 124 0.61 13.16 22.92
C SER A 124 1.06 14.31 23.83
N GLN A 125 1.80 15.30 23.30
CA GLN A 125 2.37 16.39 24.08
C GLN A 125 1.43 17.59 24.25
N CYS A 126 0.72 18.02 23.19
CA CYS A 126 -0.13 19.22 23.25
C CYS A 126 -1.61 18.99 22.91
N LYS A 127 -2.04 17.73 22.76
CA LYS A 127 -3.42 17.32 22.48
C LYS A 127 -4.03 17.86 21.17
N LYS A 128 -3.25 18.56 20.34
CA LYS A 128 -3.66 18.97 18.99
C LYS A 128 -3.91 17.73 18.14
N SER A 129 -5.04 17.71 17.42
CA SER A 129 -5.43 16.59 16.57
C SER A 129 -5.24 16.91 15.08
N PHE A 130 -4.92 15.88 14.31
CA PHE A 130 -4.63 15.94 12.87
C PHE A 130 -5.45 14.90 12.10
N SER A 131 -5.80 15.24 10.86
CA SER A 131 -6.57 14.34 9.98
C SER A 131 -5.71 13.24 9.38
N THR A 132 -4.39 13.43 9.28
CA THR A 132 -3.45 12.43 8.75
C THR A 132 -2.30 12.15 9.72
N PRO A 133 -1.73 10.93 9.72
CA PRO A 133 -0.54 10.62 10.53
C PRO A 133 0.69 11.42 10.11
N GLY A 134 0.79 11.77 8.81
CA GLY A 134 1.89 12.55 8.26
C GLY A 134 1.91 13.98 8.81
N ASP A 135 0.74 14.59 8.96
CA ASP A 135 0.62 15.92 9.57
C ASP A 135 0.99 15.91 11.06
N LEU A 136 0.57 14.88 11.81
CA LEU A 136 1.00 14.71 13.20
C LEU A 136 2.53 14.54 13.29
N ARG A 137 3.12 13.70 12.44
CA ARG A 137 4.58 13.53 12.38
C ARG A 137 5.29 14.85 12.07
N CYS A 138 4.79 15.61 11.10
CA CYS A 138 5.34 16.93 10.78
C CYS A 138 5.25 17.87 11.98
N HIS A 139 4.12 17.86 12.69
CA HIS A 139 3.93 18.67 13.89
C HIS A 139 4.89 18.29 15.03
N MET A 140 5.25 17.01 15.21
CA MET A 140 6.17 16.60 16.29
C MET A 140 7.54 17.30 16.23
N HIS A 141 7.97 17.78 15.06
CA HIS A 141 9.17 18.61 14.90
C HIS A 141 9.13 19.90 15.73
N THR A 142 7.95 20.48 15.96
CA THR A 142 7.80 21.70 16.77
C THR A 142 8.06 21.46 18.26
N HIS A 143 7.88 20.21 18.71
CA HIS A 143 8.17 19.81 20.08
C HIS A 143 9.62 19.42 20.27
N ASN A 144 10.17 18.68 19.31
CA ASN A 144 11.52 18.14 19.40
C ASN A 144 12.59 19.16 19.02
N GLY A 145 12.22 20.31 18.46
CA GLY A 145 13.15 21.30 17.92
C GLY A 145 13.96 20.79 16.72
N THR A 146 13.54 19.68 16.12
CA THR A 146 14.20 19.06 14.97
C THR A 146 13.53 19.50 13.69
N TRP A 147 14.29 19.97 12.71
CA TRP A 147 13.74 20.50 11.46
C TRP A 147 14.42 19.80 10.29
N PRO A 148 13.70 18.93 9.55
CA PRO A 148 14.28 18.17 8.45
C PRO A 148 14.80 19.07 7.32
N PHE A 149 14.25 20.28 7.19
CA PHE A 149 14.64 21.26 6.19
C PHE A 149 15.07 22.53 6.89
N ARG A 150 16.34 22.93 6.73
CA ARG A 150 16.88 24.19 7.25
C ARG A 150 17.37 25.05 6.10
N CYS A 151 17.06 26.33 6.17
CA CYS A 151 17.60 27.33 5.25
C CYS A 151 19.07 27.60 5.58
N THR A 152 19.95 27.51 4.60
CA THR A 152 21.38 27.81 4.78
C THR A 152 21.65 29.31 4.87
N TYR A 153 20.77 30.15 4.33
CA TYR A 153 20.93 31.61 4.34
C TYR A 153 20.55 32.25 5.68
N CYS A 154 19.43 31.84 6.30
CA CYS A 154 18.92 32.43 7.53
C CYS A 154 18.76 31.45 8.71
N ASN A 155 19.17 30.19 8.53
CA ASN A 155 19.06 29.09 9.51
C ASN A 155 17.63 28.77 9.98
N HIS A 156 16.60 29.33 9.34
CA HIS A 156 15.21 29.04 9.69
C HIS A 156 14.84 27.59 9.35
N GLY A 157 14.17 26.91 10.28
CA GLY A 157 13.79 25.51 10.18
C GLY A 157 12.34 25.30 9.73
N PHE A 158 12.10 24.29 8.92
CA PHE A 158 10.77 23.94 8.40
C PHE A 158 10.49 22.45 8.57
N SER A 159 9.25 22.13 9.01
CA SER A 159 8.79 20.73 9.13
C SER A 159 8.35 20.13 7.79
N LYS A 160 8.03 20.96 6.80
CA LYS A 160 7.50 20.55 5.49
C LYS A 160 8.38 21.10 4.36
N GLN A 161 8.75 20.24 3.41
CA GLN A 161 9.59 20.61 2.27
C GLN A 161 8.96 21.69 1.39
N ALA A 162 7.63 21.67 1.21
CA ALA A 162 6.94 22.66 0.39
C ALA A 162 7.06 24.09 0.98
N ASN A 163 6.98 24.22 2.31
CA ASN A 163 7.17 25.50 2.98
C ASN A 163 8.62 25.98 2.85
N PHE A 164 9.59 25.05 2.99
CA PHE A 164 11.00 25.34 2.77
C PHE A 164 11.28 25.82 1.34
N LYS A 165 10.81 25.11 0.33
CA LYS A 165 10.97 25.50 -1.08
C LYS A 165 10.37 26.88 -1.36
N ARG A 166 9.16 27.16 -0.85
CA ARG A 166 8.53 28.47 -0.97
C ARG A 166 9.34 29.57 -0.29
N HIS A 167 9.96 29.28 0.86
CA HIS A 167 10.83 30.22 1.55
C HIS A 167 12.11 30.52 0.76
N LEU A 168 12.72 29.52 0.09
CA LEU A 168 13.92 29.74 -0.73
C LEU A 168 13.68 30.72 -1.89
N ILE A 169 12.49 30.68 -2.50
CA ILE A 169 12.10 31.61 -3.56
C ILE A 169 12.12 33.07 -3.08
N LEU A 170 11.91 33.33 -1.78
CA LEU A 170 11.98 34.69 -1.23
C LEU A 170 13.41 35.23 -1.25
N HIS A 171 14.40 34.41 -0.92
CA HIS A 171 15.82 34.79 -1.00
C HIS A 171 16.26 35.11 -2.43
N GLU A 172 15.75 34.36 -3.41
CA GLU A 172 16.03 34.62 -4.83
C GLU A 172 15.47 35.98 -5.26
N LYS A 173 14.23 36.29 -4.88
CA LYS A 173 13.59 37.58 -5.17
C LYS A 173 14.28 38.76 -4.47
N GLU A 174 14.68 38.58 -3.21
CA GLU A 174 15.41 39.60 -2.47
C GLU A 174 16.78 39.91 -3.11
N LYS A 175 17.45 38.89 -3.64
CA LYS A 175 18.73 39.05 -4.37
C LYS A 175 18.54 39.78 -5.70
N GLU A 176 17.49 39.48 -6.47
CA GLU A 176 17.19 40.16 -7.74
C GLU A 176 16.84 41.64 -7.52
N ASN A 177 16.04 41.94 -6.49
CA ASN A 177 15.68 43.31 -6.14
C ASN A 177 16.88 44.15 -5.69
N ALA A 178 17.87 43.53 -5.01
CA ALA A 178 19.09 44.20 -4.58
C ALA A 178 20.10 44.46 -5.70
N ILE A 179 19.99 43.79 -6.86
CA ILE A 179 20.86 44.01 -8.04
C ILE A 179 20.28 45.12 -8.94
N LEU A 180 18.97 45.36 -8.86
CA LEU A 180 18.26 46.35 -9.66
C LEU A 180 18.08 47.72 -8.96
N SER A 181 18.58 47.88 -7.74
CA SER A 181 18.58 49.11 -6.94
C SER A 181 19.96 49.73 -6.85
#